data_AF-A0A1I8CV73-F1
#
_entry.id   AF-A0A1I8CV73-F1
#
_cell.length_a   1.000
_cell.length_b   1.000
_cell.length_c   1.000
_cell.angle_alpha   90.00
_cell.angle_beta   90.00
_cell.angle_gamma   90.00
#
_symmetry.space_group_name_H-M   'P 1'
#
loop_
_entity.id
_entity.type
_entity.pdbx_description
1 polymer ?
#
loop_
_entity_poly.entity_id
_entity_poly.type
_entity_poly.pdbx_seq_one_letter_code
_entity_poly.pdbx_strand_id
1 'polypeptide(L)'
;MMVNMVIIKIIFITLCVISTALAATESKQTKAGEDSHQIEFKNECIKAMCIADSGCVQTGCSIDIHGRQGCGYFRMNVWQFKQCYQPGREIGEDSEVAWVRCAEDYDCASNCIKQVASRFRLKCYGKTPCELLARLHDGGANGCRTGTTLTYWSHVKEICPNCHNYL
;
A
#
# COMPACT_ATOMS: atom_id res chain seq x y z
N MET A 1 -74.11 5.29 -20.96
CA MET A 1 -73.36 4.09 -20.49
C MET A 1 -72.16 3.91 -21.41
N MET A 2 -70.99 3.53 -20.88
CA MET A 2 -69.71 3.18 -21.57
C MET A 2 -68.59 4.22 -21.75
N VAL A 3 -68.70 5.49 -21.36
CA VAL A 3 -67.56 6.45 -21.52
C VAL A 3 -66.73 6.64 -20.24
N ASN A 4 -67.31 6.46 -19.05
CA ASN A 4 -66.64 6.75 -17.76
C ASN A 4 -65.82 5.60 -17.15
N MET A 5 -65.92 4.37 -17.66
CA MET A 5 -65.14 3.22 -17.14
C MET A 5 -63.78 3.05 -17.82
N VAL A 6 -63.57 3.64 -19.00
CA VAL A 6 -62.32 3.52 -19.76
C VAL A 6 -61.28 4.52 -19.25
N ILE A 7 -61.70 5.74 -18.91
CA ILE A 7 -60.79 6.82 -18.47
C ILE A 7 -60.14 6.49 -17.11
N ILE A 8 -60.89 5.88 -16.18
CA ILE A 8 -60.38 5.50 -14.85
C ILE A 8 -59.34 4.36 -14.93
N LYS A 9 -59.51 3.40 -15.86
CA LYS A 9 -58.53 2.32 -16.07
C LYS A 9 -57.24 2.80 -16.74
N ILE A 10 -57.31 3.80 -17.61
CA ILE A 10 -56.13 4.37 -18.28
C ILE A 10 -55.25 5.13 -17.27
N ILE A 11 -55.85 5.86 -16.33
CA ILE A 11 -55.13 6.64 -15.30
C ILE A 11 -54.35 5.72 -14.33
N PHE A 12 -54.94 4.58 -13.93
CA PHE A 12 -54.27 3.63 -13.04
C PHE A 12 -53.10 2.88 -13.71
N ILE A 13 -53.20 2.58 -15.01
CA ILE A 13 -52.10 1.93 -15.74
C ILE A 13 -50.95 2.90 -15.98
N THR A 14 -51.22 4.19 -16.20
CA THR A 14 -50.16 5.19 -16.41
C THR A 14 -49.41 5.57 -15.12
N LEU A 15 -50.05 5.53 -13.95
CA LEU A 15 -49.37 5.76 -12.66
C LEU A 15 -48.43 4.62 -12.24
N CYS A 16 -48.66 3.39 -12.70
CA CYS A 16 -47.77 2.25 -12.40
C CYS A 16 -46.47 2.26 -13.23
N VAL A 17 -46.48 2.87 -14.42
CA VAL A 17 -45.31 2.92 -15.32
C VAL A 17 -44.33 4.04 -14.93
N ILE A 18 -44.78 5.06 -14.19
CA ILE A 18 -43.92 6.16 -13.75
C ILE A 18 -43.04 5.75 -12.56
N SER A 19 -43.44 4.76 -11.75
CA SER A 19 -42.66 4.30 -10.58
C SER A 19 -41.50 3.36 -10.91
N THR A 20 -41.34 2.89 -12.16
CA THR A 20 -40.21 2.03 -12.56
C THR A 20 -39.14 2.76 -13.37
N ALA A 21 -39.26 4.08 -13.58
CA ALA A 21 -38.33 4.85 -14.40
C ALA A 21 -37.29 5.68 -13.60
N LEU A 22 -37.32 5.66 -12.26
CA LEU A 22 -36.28 6.28 -11.42
C LEU A 22 -35.51 5.20 -10.67
N ALA A 23 -34.39 4.75 -11.24
CA ALA A 23 -33.13 4.36 -10.59
C ALA A 23 -32.37 3.33 -11.43
N ALA A 24 -31.92 3.72 -12.63
CA ALA A 24 -30.93 2.94 -13.37
C ALA A 24 -30.14 3.83 -14.35
N THR A 25 -29.39 4.80 -13.81
CA THR A 25 -28.28 5.42 -14.55
C THR A 25 -27.15 5.71 -13.56
N GLU A 26 -26.42 4.68 -13.15
CA GLU A 26 -25.05 4.89 -12.68
C GLU A 26 -24.21 5.27 -13.90
N SER A 27 -23.69 6.50 -13.87
CA SER A 27 -22.84 7.05 -14.91
C SER A 27 -21.58 6.21 -15.07
N LYS A 28 -21.43 5.55 -16.22
CA LYS A 28 -20.12 5.07 -16.68
C LYS A 28 -19.21 6.27 -16.91
N GLN A 29 -18.41 6.63 -15.91
CA GLN A 29 -17.35 7.60 -16.07
C GLN A 29 -16.18 6.93 -16.79
N THR A 30 -16.15 7.11 -18.11
CA THR A 30 -14.96 6.87 -18.92
C THR A 30 -13.98 8.01 -18.65
N LYS A 31 -12.83 7.69 -18.07
CA LYS A 31 -11.64 8.55 -18.20
C LYS A 31 -10.50 7.73 -18.78
N ALA A 32 -10.12 8.09 -19.99
CA ALA A 32 -8.87 7.68 -20.60
C ALA A 32 -7.73 8.54 -20.03
N GLY A 33 -6.64 7.88 -19.64
CA GLY A 33 -5.27 8.40 -19.76
C GLY A 33 -4.73 9.31 -18.65
N GLU A 34 -4.41 8.74 -17.50
CA GLU A 34 -3.16 8.95 -16.73
C GLU A 34 -3.10 7.84 -15.67
N ASP A 35 -2.17 6.90 -15.80
CA ASP A 35 -2.05 5.72 -14.93
C ASP A 35 -1.47 6.13 -13.56
N SER A 36 -2.31 6.77 -12.74
CA SER A 36 -2.07 6.91 -11.31
C SER A 36 -2.77 5.76 -10.62
N HIS A 37 -2.05 4.67 -10.43
CA HIS A 37 -2.46 3.59 -9.53
C HIS A 37 -2.64 4.20 -8.13
N GLN A 38 -3.88 4.40 -7.68
CA GLN A 38 -4.16 4.91 -6.34
C GLN A 38 -3.78 3.82 -5.32
N ILE A 39 -2.67 4.02 -4.61
CA ILE A 39 -2.22 3.11 -3.54
C ILE A 39 -3.27 3.10 -2.42
N GLU A 40 -3.83 1.92 -2.13
CA GLU A 40 -4.74 1.72 -1.00
C GLU A 40 -3.92 1.49 0.29
N PHE A 41 -3.81 2.52 1.13
CA PHE A 41 -3.08 2.42 2.40
C PHE A 41 -3.89 1.69 3.47
N LYS A 42 -3.54 0.43 3.74
CA LYS A 42 -4.17 -0.41 4.80
C LYS A 42 -3.49 -0.32 6.17
N ASN A 43 -2.31 0.29 6.23
CA ASN A 43 -1.50 0.39 7.45
C ASN A 43 -0.79 1.77 7.48
N GLU A 44 -1.16 2.61 8.44
CA GLU A 44 -0.62 3.97 8.55
C GLU A 44 0.88 4.01 8.83
N CYS A 45 1.44 2.98 9.49
CA CYS A 45 2.89 2.87 9.67
C CYS A 45 3.61 2.65 8.34
N ILE A 46 3.13 1.70 7.53
CA ILE A 46 3.71 1.43 6.19
C ILE A 46 3.59 2.67 5.30
N LYS A 47 2.46 3.37 5.35
CA LYS A 47 2.30 4.64 4.64
C LYS A 47 3.34 5.66 5.07
N ALA A 48 3.55 5.84 6.38
CA ALA A 48 4.54 6.77 6.90
C ALA A 48 5.97 6.38 6.50
N MET A 49 6.31 5.09 6.50
CA MET A 49 7.60 4.59 6.02
C MET A 49 7.79 4.86 4.53
N CYS A 50 6.77 4.62 3.70
CA CYS A 50 6.79 4.91 2.27
C CYS A 50 7.04 6.41 1.99
N ILE A 51 6.38 7.28 2.75
CA ILE A 51 6.58 8.74 2.67
C ILE A 51 8.01 9.11 3.11
N ALA A 52 8.50 8.55 4.21
CA ALA A 52 9.86 8.78 4.71
C ALA A 52 10.94 8.37 3.70
N ASP A 53 10.71 7.28 2.98
CA ASP A 53 11.70 6.68 2.07
C ASP A 53 11.73 7.36 0.71
N SER A 54 10.57 7.69 0.14
CA SER A 54 10.49 8.18 -1.23
C SER A 54 9.45 9.28 -1.48
N GLY A 55 8.78 9.80 -0.44
CA GLY A 55 7.55 10.57 -0.63
C GLY A 55 6.37 9.70 -1.08
N CYS A 56 6.51 8.38 -0.92
CA CYS A 56 5.63 7.35 -1.40
C CYS A 56 5.36 7.38 -2.91
N VAL A 57 6.43 7.60 -3.68
CA VAL A 57 6.44 7.48 -5.13
C VAL A 57 7.51 6.48 -5.59
N GLN A 58 7.34 5.92 -6.80
CA GLN A 58 8.34 5.06 -7.41
C GLN A 58 9.56 5.91 -7.83
N THR A 59 10.73 5.67 -7.22
CA THR A 59 11.96 6.46 -7.46
C THR A 59 13.06 5.73 -8.22
N GLY A 60 12.77 4.55 -8.77
CA GLY A 60 13.81 3.67 -9.33
C GLY A 60 14.88 3.33 -8.29
N CYS A 61 16.12 3.06 -8.73
CA CYS A 61 17.23 2.73 -7.86
C CYS A 61 18.23 3.88 -7.72
N SER A 62 18.75 4.09 -6.51
CA SER A 62 19.83 5.06 -6.27
C SER A 62 20.64 4.67 -5.05
N ILE A 63 21.81 5.30 -4.91
CA ILE A 63 22.75 5.05 -3.81
C ILE A 63 22.62 6.18 -2.79
N ASP A 64 22.54 5.84 -1.51
CA ASP A 64 22.50 6.83 -0.43
C ASP A 64 23.89 7.40 -0.10
N ILE A 65 23.95 8.37 0.83
CA ILE A 65 25.20 8.99 1.28
C ILE A 65 26.18 8.01 1.93
N HIS A 66 25.73 6.81 2.27
CA HIS A 66 26.53 5.74 2.89
C HIS A 66 26.93 4.65 1.88
N GLY A 67 26.68 4.84 0.59
CA GLY A 67 27.00 3.87 -0.45
C GLY A 67 26.04 2.68 -0.51
N ARG A 68 24.87 2.76 0.14
CA ARG A 68 23.86 1.69 0.15
C ARG A 68 22.88 1.89 -1.00
N GLN A 69 22.72 0.89 -1.84
CA GLN A 69 21.74 0.91 -2.94
C GLN A 69 20.35 0.51 -2.41
N GLY A 70 19.37 1.35 -2.71
CA GLY A 70 17.95 1.10 -2.44
C GLY A 70 17.12 1.38 -3.68
N CYS A 71 15.93 0.75 -3.78
CA CYS A 71 15.03 0.91 -4.91
C CYS A 71 13.57 1.15 -4.51
N GLY A 72 12.83 1.84 -5.40
CA GLY A 72 11.37 1.92 -5.40
C GLY A 72 10.75 2.69 -4.23
N TYR A 73 9.55 2.27 -3.80
CA TYR A 73 8.72 2.98 -2.83
C TYR A 73 9.33 3.09 -1.44
N PHE A 74 10.10 2.08 -1.04
CA PHE A 74 10.63 1.97 0.32
C PHE A 74 12.16 2.02 0.35
N ARG A 75 12.80 2.44 -0.75
CA ARG A 75 14.26 2.40 -0.91
C ARG A 75 14.85 1.05 -0.48
N MET A 76 14.10 -0.04 -0.71
CA MET A 76 14.41 -1.39 -0.23
C MET A 76 15.69 -1.87 -0.87
N ASN A 77 16.58 -2.50 -0.10
CA ASN A 77 17.81 -3.09 -0.64
C ASN A 77 17.65 -4.58 -1.00
N VAL A 78 18.53 -5.11 -1.85
CA VAL A 78 18.49 -6.52 -2.31
C VAL A 78 18.60 -7.54 -1.16
N TRP A 79 19.27 -7.18 -0.06
CA TRP A 79 19.40 -8.08 1.10
C TRP A 79 18.09 -8.26 1.83
N GLN A 80 17.28 -7.20 1.97
CA GLN A 80 15.92 -7.30 2.52
C GLN A 80 15.03 -8.16 1.62
N PHE A 81 15.11 -7.99 0.29
CA PHE A 81 14.39 -8.84 -0.66
C PHE A 81 14.74 -10.33 -0.50
N LYS A 82 16.03 -10.64 -0.35
CA LYS A 82 16.50 -12.00 -0.05
C LYS A 82 15.96 -12.51 1.30
N GLN A 83 15.81 -11.64 2.30
CA GLN A 83 15.29 -12.00 3.62
C GLN A 83 13.78 -12.23 3.67
N CYS A 84 13.01 -11.62 2.77
CA CYS A 84 11.58 -11.88 2.58
C CYS A 84 11.27 -13.00 1.59
N TYR A 85 12.25 -13.86 1.31
CA TYR A 85 12.11 -15.03 0.44
C TYR A 85 11.91 -14.72 -1.05
N GLN A 86 12.28 -13.52 -1.49
CA GLN A 86 12.35 -13.15 -2.91
C GLN A 86 11.01 -13.33 -3.65
N PRO A 87 9.93 -12.68 -3.18
CA PRO A 87 8.60 -12.83 -3.77
C PRO A 87 8.62 -12.49 -5.27
N GLY A 88 7.93 -13.30 -6.06
CA GLY A 88 7.83 -13.11 -7.52
C GLY A 88 9.10 -13.39 -8.31
N ARG A 89 10.16 -13.93 -7.69
CA ARG A 89 11.36 -14.37 -8.42
C ARG A 89 11.11 -15.69 -9.14
N GLU A 90 11.42 -15.75 -10.43
CA GLU A 90 11.31 -16.96 -11.24
C GLU A 90 12.51 -17.90 -11.09
N ILE A 91 12.36 -19.16 -11.48
CA ILE A 91 13.46 -20.14 -11.44
C ILE A 91 14.51 -19.73 -12.47
N GLY A 92 15.75 -19.53 -12.01
CA GLY A 92 16.86 -19.09 -12.86
C GLY A 92 16.95 -17.58 -13.06
N GLU A 93 15.98 -16.80 -12.55
CA GLU A 93 16.03 -15.34 -12.59
C GLU A 93 17.06 -14.79 -11.59
N ASP A 94 17.81 -13.79 -12.02
CA ASP A 94 18.73 -13.08 -11.15
C ASP A 94 17.98 -12.33 -10.04
N SER A 95 18.54 -12.37 -8.83
CA SER A 95 17.86 -11.80 -7.65
C SER A 95 17.81 -10.28 -7.67
N GLU A 96 18.75 -9.61 -8.34
CA GLU A 96 18.75 -8.15 -8.51
C GLU A 96 17.58 -7.74 -9.42
N VAL A 97 17.34 -8.47 -10.51
CA VAL A 97 16.23 -8.19 -11.43
C VAL A 97 14.88 -8.32 -10.72
N ALA A 98 14.67 -9.44 -10.02
CA ALA A 98 13.43 -9.66 -9.27
C ALA A 98 13.27 -8.68 -8.11
N TRP A 99 14.37 -8.30 -7.45
CA TRP A 99 14.37 -7.30 -6.38
C TRP A 99 13.88 -5.94 -6.89
N VAL A 100 14.44 -5.44 -7.99
CA VAL A 100 14.03 -4.13 -8.55
C VAL A 100 12.54 -4.16 -8.89
N ARG A 101 12.07 -5.20 -9.59
CA ARG A 101 10.65 -5.38 -9.92
C ARG A 101 9.77 -5.36 -8.67
N CYS A 102 10.15 -6.08 -7.61
CA CYS A 102 9.39 -6.09 -6.36
C CYS A 102 9.47 -4.75 -5.60
N ALA A 103 10.61 -4.06 -5.64
CA ALA A 103 10.79 -2.79 -4.95
C ALA A 103 9.96 -1.66 -5.59
N GLU A 104 9.80 -1.71 -6.91
CA GLU A 104 8.98 -0.78 -7.69
C GLU A 104 7.48 -1.10 -7.66
N ASP A 105 7.09 -2.24 -7.09
CA ASP A 105 5.70 -2.59 -6.82
C ASP A 105 5.40 -2.35 -5.33
N TYR A 106 4.45 -1.46 -5.05
CA TYR A 106 4.14 -1.05 -3.67
C TYR A 106 3.68 -2.24 -2.80
N ASP A 107 2.85 -3.12 -3.35
CA ASP A 107 2.29 -4.26 -2.60
C ASP A 107 3.35 -5.32 -2.35
N CYS A 108 4.19 -5.62 -3.34
CA CYS A 108 5.31 -6.54 -3.19
C CYS A 108 6.30 -6.02 -2.15
N ALA A 109 6.72 -4.76 -2.26
CA ALA A 109 7.67 -4.15 -1.34
C ALA A 109 7.12 -4.07 0.09
N SER A 110 5.87 -3.60 0.26
CA SER A 110 5.27 -3.46 1.59
C SER A 110 5.07 -4.82 2.28
N ASN A 111 4.68 -5.85 1.54
CA ASN A 111 4.57 -7.22 2.06
C ASN A 111 5.94 -7.82 2.37
N CYS A 112 6.95 -7.55 1.54
CA CYS A 112 8.33 -7.97 1.80
C CYS A 112 8.86 -7.36 3.12
N ILE A 113 8.64 -6.07 3.36
CA ILE A 113 9.03 -5.39 4.62
C ILE A 113 8.33 -6.02 5.84
N LYS A 114 7.02 -6.27 5.75
CA LYS A 114 6.27 -6.97 6.81
C LYS A 114 6.82 -8.37 7.07
N GLN A 115 7.21 -9.09 6.03
CA GLN A 115 7.79 -10.43 6.15
C GLN A 115 9.17 -10.41 6.82
N VAL A 116 10.04 -9.45 6.48
CA VAL A 116 11.32 -9.23 7.18
C VAL A 116 11.07 -8.91 8.65
N ALA A 117 10.13 -8.01 8.94
CA ALA A 117 9.80 -7.64 10.30
C ALA A 117 9.29 -8.83 11.12
N SER A 118 8.38 -9.64 10.56
CA SER A 118 7.89 -10.87 11.19
C SER A 118 9.03 -11.85 11.50
N ARG A 119 9.99 -12.01 10.57
CA ARG A 119 11.15 -12.89 10.72
C ARG A 119 12.07 -12.47 11.89
N PHE A 120 12.25 -11.18 12.10
CA PHE A 120 13.19 -10.67 13.12
C PHE A 120 12.51 -10.04 14.35
N ARG A 121 11.17 -10.15 14.48
CA ARG A 121 10.40 -9.53 15.58
C ARG A 121 10.92 -9.86 16.97
N LEU A 122 11.44 -11.07 17.18
CA LEU A 122 11.99 -11.52 18.47
C LEU A 122 13.29 -10.82 18.85
N LYS A 123 13.86 -9.98 17.98
CA LYS A 123 15.03 -9.13 18.29
C LYS A 123 14.63 -7.70 18.67
N CYS A 124 13.32 -7.43 18.77
CA CYS A 124 12.74 -6.11 18.98
C CYS A 124 11.77 -6.06 20.17
N TYR A 125 12.08 -6.79 21.26
CA TYR A 125 11.23 -6.79 22.45
C TYR A 125 11.04 -5.37 23.03
N GLY A 126 9.83 -5.10 23.50
CA GLY A 126 9.46 -3.83 24.11
C GLY A 126 9.23 -2.68 23.12
N LYS A 127 9.22 -2.97 21.80
CA LYS A 127 8.93 -1.97 20.76
C LYS A 127 7.48 -2.07 20.32
N THR A 128 6.88 -0.93 19.99
CA THR A 128 5.55 -0.91 19.35
C THR A 128 5.64 -1.59 17.98
N PRO A 129 4.54 -2.12 17.44
CA PRO A 129 4.51 -2.68 16.09
C PRO A 129 5.16 -1.79 15.03
N CYS A 130 4.87 -0.49 15.04
CA CYS A 130 5.44 0.42 14.04
C CYS A 130 6.93 0.72 14.29
N GLU A 131 7.35 0.91 15.55
CA GLU A 131 8.79 1.08 15.83
C GLU A 131 9.58 -0.15 15.39
N LEU A 132 9.06 -1.35 15.65
CA LEU A 132 9.66 -2.60 15.23
C LEU A 132 9.79 -2.66 13.70
N LEU A 133 8.70 -2.38 12.99
CA LEU A 133 8.63 -2.44 11.53
C LEU A 133 9.61 -1.44 10.89
N ALA A 134 9.57 -0.18 11.31
CA ALA A 134 10.43 0.88 10.81
C ALA A 134 11.92 0.61 11.09
N ARG A 135 12.25 0.16 12.30
CA ARG A 135 13.66 -0.07 12.66
C ARG A 135 14.24 -1.33 12.02
N LEU A 136 13.45 -2.38 11.82
CA LEU A 136 13.89 -3.56 11.07
C LEU A 136 14.01 -3.29 9.57
N HIS A 137 13.23 -2.35 9.04
CA HIS A 137 13.40 -1.87 7.67
C HIS A 137 14.74 -1.13 7.51
N ASP A 138 15.00 -0.09 8.31
CA ASP A 138 16.23 0.72 8.16
C ASP A 138 17.52 -0.05 8.53
N GLY A 139 17.46 -0.86 9.59
CA GLY A 139 18.66 -1.54 10.14
C GLY A 139 18.74 -3.04 9.90
N GLY A 140 17.80 -3.62 9.15
CA GLY A 140 17.73 -5.07 8.94
C GLY A 140 17.58 -5.86 10.25
N ALA A 141 18.11 -7.09 10.27
CA ALA A 141 17.93 -8.05 11.36
C ALA A 141 18.38 -7.58 12.75
N ASN A 142 19.20 -6.54 12.87
CA ASN A 142 19.66 -5.99 14.15
C ASN A 142 19.18 -4.55 14.38
N GLY A 143 18.31 -4.01 13.52
CA GLY A 143 17.93 -2.60 13.56
C GLY A 143 17.32 -2.14 14.89
N CYS A 144 16.60 -3.00 15.61
CA CYS A 144 16.07 -2.66 16.94
C CYS A 144 17.10 -2.67 18.07
N ARG A 145 18.28 -3.28 17.86
CA ARG A 145 19.32 -3.47 18.89
C ARG A 145 20.33 -2.33 18.93
N THR A 146 20.35 -1.46 17.92
CA THR A 146 21.31 -0.37 17.78
C THR A 146 20.60 0.99 17.81
N GLY A 147 21.27 2.03 18.29
CA GLY A 147 20.75 3.40 18.25
C GLY A 147 20.73 4.00 16.84
N THR A 148 21.35 3.36 15.85
CA THR A 148 21.55 3.89 14.48
C THR A 148 20.25 4.12 13.73
N THR A 149 19.19 3.38 14.05
CA THR A 149 17.88 3.46 13.39
C THR A 149 16.91 4.41 14.09
N LEU A 150 17.32 5.06 15.19
CA LEU A 150 16.46 5.97 15.93
C LEU A 150 16.12 7.23 15.13
N THR A 151 17.04 7.73 14.30
CA THR A 151 16.79 8.90 13.44
C THR A 151 15.68 8.59 12.44
N TYR A 152 15.77 7.43 11.76
CA TYR A 152 14.72 6.99 10.84
C TYR A 152 13.37 6.82 11.56
N TRP A 153 13.37 6.16 12.72
CA TRP A 153 12.14 5.99 13.51
C TRP A 153 11.52 7.33 13.94
N SER A 154 12.32 8.29 14.39
CA SER A 154 11.82 9.62 14.74
C SER A 154 11.14 10.29 13.55
N HIS A 155 11.72 10.17 12.36
CA HIS A 155 11.13 10.74 11.14
C HIS A 155 9.78 10.07 10.78
N VAL A 156 9.70 8.74 10.84
CA VAL A 156 8.43 8.01 10.61
C VAL A 156 7.36 8.43 11.64
N LYS A 157 7.76 8.63 12.90
CA LYS A 157 6.87 9.06 13.98
C LYS A 157 6.37 10.49 13.81
N GLU A 158 7.18 11.38 13.23
CA GLU A 158 6.75 12.74 12.87
C GLU A 158 5.66 12.70 11.79
N ILE A 159 5.81 11.82 10.80
CA ILE A 159 4.82 11.65 9.71
C ILE A 159 3.53 11.02 10.24
N CYS A 160 3.60 10.06 11.15
CA CYS A 160 2.42 9.47 11.79
C CYS A 160 2.55 9.42 13.32
N PRO A 161 2.13 10.49 14.03
CA PRO A 161 2.24 10.56 15.48
C PRO A 161 1.43 9.50 16.24
N ASN A 162 0.49 8.82 15.57
CA ASN A 162 -0.43 7.85 16.16
C ASN A 162 -0.26 6.41 15.62
N CYS A 163 0.79 6.10 14.84
CA CYS A 163 0.98 4.77 14.23
C CYS A 163 1.39 3.64 15.20
N HIS A 164 1.41 3.89 16.51
CA HIS A 164 1.94 2.95 17.51
C HIS A 164 1.16 1.64 17.66
N ASN A 165 -0.08 1.56 17.16
CA ASN A 165 -1.01 0.48 17.49
C ASN A 165 -1.39 -0.47 16.34
N TYR A 166 -0.79 -0.35 15.15
CA TYR A 166 -1.24 -1.09 13.97
C TYR A 166 -0.28 -2.23 13.59
N LEU A 167 -0.77 -3.47 13.71
CA LEU A 167 -0.27 -4.65 12.98
C LEU A 167 -1.19 -4.89 11.78
#